data_AF-X0PMD3-F1
#
_entry.id   AF-X0PMD3-F1
#
_cell.length_a   1.000
_cell.length_b   1.000
_cell.length_c   1.000
_cell.angle_alpha   90.00
_cell.angle_beta   90.00
_cell.angle_gamma   90.00
#
_symmetry.space_group_name_H-M   'P 1'
#
loop_
_entity.id
_entity.type
_entity.pdbx_description
1 polymer ?
#
loop_
_entity_poly.entity_id
_entity_poly.type
_entity_poly.pdbx_seq_one_letter_code
_entity_poly.pdbx_strand_id
1 'polypeptide(L)'
;MTHELERYKQILGFHDLRIYNYGPNAVFATVDVEIDSNWTLDHAHEVIDDIERDFKKRLNVILVAHMDPIDLTNRHYNKIHQAIKDIVAAYDLDLHTHDFHVEETRTGELVQFDVVVPHNIGIPDDVLNRRITRDLEKDFPKLRTEINFDHNYIGEDQSTFTDAASKHH
;
A
#
# COMPACT_ATOMS: atom_id res chain seq x y z
N MET A 1 -0.45 -7.41 12.76
CA MET A 1 0.43 -7.85 11.65
C MET A 1 1.16 -6.66 11.02
N THR A 2 0.44 -5.59 10.68
CA THR A 2 0.98 -4.29 10.19
C THR A 2 2.10 -3.70 11.06
N HIS A 3 1.92 -3.68 12.38
CA HIS A 3 2.93 -3.19 13.34
C HIS A 3 4.30 -3.89 13.23
N GLU A 4 4.37 -5.13 12.74
CA GLU A 4 5.66 -5.80 12.52
C GLU A 4 6.32 -5.34 11.22
N LEU A 5 5.55 -5.02 10.17
CA LEU A 5 6.08 -4.43 8.92
C LEU A 5 6.63 -3.02 9.14
N GLU A 6 5.95 -2.19 9.95
CA GLU A 6 6.36 -0.80 10.26
C GLU A 6 7.73 -0.68 10.95
N ARG A 7 8.27 -1.80 11.45
CA ARG A 7 9.57 -1.85 12.13
C ARG A 7 10.74 -1.90 11.14
N TYR A 8 10.51 -2.34 9.91
CA TYR A 8 11.54 -2.39 8.88
C TYR A 8 11.76 -0.97 8.33
N LYS A 9 12.79 -0.29 8.81
CA LYS A 9 13.12 1.09 8.37
C LYS A 9 13.75 1.16 6.98
N GLN A 10 14.04 0.01 6.40
CA GLN A 10 14.66 -0.11 5.07
C GLN A 10 13.60 -0.04 3.96
N ILE A 11 12.37 -0.47 4.21
CA ILE A 11 11.27 -0.39 3.25
C ILE A 11 10.66 1.02 3.28
N LEU A 12 10.07 1.43 2.17
CA LEU A 12 9.45 2.74 2.01
C LEU A 12 8.00 2.75 2.52
N GLY A 13 7.35 1.60 2.41
CA GLY A 13 5.94 1.41 2.69
C GLY A 13 5.51 -0.01 2.37
N PHE A 14 4.22 -0.29 2.53
CA PHE A 14 3.58 -1.53 2.12
C PHE A 14 2.09 -1.32 1.93
N HIS A 15 1.46 -2.11 1.06
CA HIS A 15 0.01 -2.13 0.84
C HIS A 15 -0.44 -3.57 0.51
N ASP A 16 -1.75 -3.76 0.32
CA ASP A 16 -2.33 -5.06 -0.03
C ASP A 16 -2.00 -6.23 0.92
N LEU A 17 -1.88 -5.93 2.22
CA LEU A 17 -1.77 -6.99 3.21
C LEU A 17 -3.07 -7.78 3.29
N ARG A 18 -3.06 -9.00 2.76
CA ARG A 18 -4.19 -9.93 2.78
C ARG A 18 -3.87 -11.13 3.64
N ILE A 19 -4.78 -11.50 4.53
CA ILE A 19 -4.59 -12.60 5.49
C ILE A 19 -5.58 -13.72 5.19
N TYR A 20 -5.05 -14.92 5.02
CA TYR A 20 -5.80 -16.15 4.79
C TYR A 20 -5.61 -17.08 5.99
N ASN A 21 -6.68 -17.34 6.73
CA ASN A 21 -6.67 -18.26 7.87
C ASN A 21 -7.28 -19.61 7.48
N TYR A 22 -6.45 -20.66 7.45
CA TYR A 22 -6.84 -22.03 7.15
C TYR A 22 -6.94 -22.92 8.41
N GLY A 23 -7.14 -22.30 9.57
CA GLY A 23 -7.29 -22.96 10.85
C GLY A 23 -6.13 -22.67 11.82
N PRO A 24 -6.13 -23.29 13.01
CA PRO A 24 -5.33 -22.86 14.17
C PRO A 24 -3.81 -22.77 13.95
N ASN A 25 -3.29 -23.47 12.94
CA ASN A 25 -1.85 -23.61 12.70
C ASN A 25 -1.40 -23.12 11.32
N ALA A 26 -2.30 -22.54 10.51
CA ALA A 26 -2.03 -22.23 9.11
C ALA A 26 -2.57 -20.84 8.76
N VAL A 27 -1.77 -19.82 9.07
CA VAL A 27 -2.00 -18.44 8.62
C VAL A 27 -1.05 -18.15 7.47
N PHE A 28 -1.63 -17.77 6.34
CA PHE A 28 -0.90 -17.29 5.16
C PHE A 28 -1.22 -15.81 4.98
N ALA A 29 -0.25 -15.05 4.51
CA ALA A 29 -0.49 -13.66 4.15
C ALA A 29 0.27 -13.30 2.88
N THR A 30 -0.28 -12.36 2.12
CA THR A 30 0.42 -11.71 1.00
C THR A 30 0.52 -10.23 1.28
N VAL A 31 1.57 -9.56 0.80
CA VAL A 31 1.75 -8.12 0.94
C VAL A 31 2.63 -7.60 -0.19
N ASP A 32 2.38 -6.37 -0.64
CA ASP A 32 3.25 -5.67 -1.55
C ASP A 32 4.10 -4.68 -0.74
N VAL A 33 5.43 -4.73 -0.91
CA VAL A 33 6.39 -3.97 -0.11
C VAL A 33 7.09 -2.95 -1.02
N GLU A 34 6.88 -1.67 -0.73
CA GLU A 34 7.51 -0.56 -1.45
C GLU A 34 9.02 -0.52 -1.09
N ILE A 35 9.89 -0.61 -2.09
CA ILE A 35 11.37 -0.57 -1.95
C ILE A 35 11.99 0.47 -2.88
N ASP A 36 13.21 0.95 -2.59
CA ASP A 36 13.92 1.84 -3.51
C ASP A 36 14.32 1.07 -4.78
N SER A 37 13.90 1.57 -5.94
CA SER A 37 14.19 0.94 -7.23
C SER A 37 15.68 0.92 -7.60
N ASN A 38 16.53 1.66 -6.87
CA ASN A 38 17.98 1.63 -7.02
C ASN A 38 18.66 0.49 -6.25
N TRP A 39 17.93 -0.27 -5.43
CA TRP A 39 18.48 -1.45 -4.79
C TRP A 39 18.95 -2.48 -5.82
N THR A 40 20.03 -3.18 -5.52
CA THR A 40 20.37 -4.37 -6.30
C THR A 40 19.31 -5.44 -6.06
N LEU A 41 19.03 -6.27 -7.06
CA LEU A 41 18.08 -7.37 -6.92
C LEU A 41 18.45 -8.29 -5.74
N ASP A 42 19.74 -8.56 -5.57
CA ASP A 42 20.24 -9.38 -4.45
C ASP A 42 19.92 -8.75 -3.09
N HIS A 43 20.09 -7.43 -2.95
CA HIS A 43 19.78 -6.73 -1.70
C HIS A 43 18.27 -6.71 -1.43
N ALA A 44 17.47 -6.41 -2.45
CA ALA A 44 16.02 -6.43 -2.33
C ALA A 44 15.51 -7.81 -1.91
N HIS A 45 16.01 -8.87 -2.55
CA HIS A 45 15.68 -10.25 -2.22
C HIS A 45 16.07 -10.60 -0.77
N GLU A 46 17.28 -10.23 -0.33
CA GLU A 46 17.72 -10.48 1.05
C GLU A 46 16.81 -9.82 2.09
N VAL A 47 16.40 -8.56 1.86
CA VAL A 47 15.50 -7.84 2.76
C VAL A 47 14.12 -8.48 2.80
N ILE A 48 13.55 -8.84 1.65
CA ILE A 48 12.24 -9.50 1.57
C ILE A 48 12.28 -10.88 2.25
N ASP A 49 13.29 -11.70 1.96
CA ASP A 49 13.49 -13.01 2.60
C ASP A 49 13.54 -12.89 4.12
N ASP A 50 14.23 -11.87 4.64
CA ASP A 50 14.33 -11.65 6.08
C ASP A 50 12.99 -11.25 6.70
N ILE A 51 12.21 -10.41 6.03
CA ILE A 51 10.84 -10.06 6.45
C ILE A 51 9.97 -11.33 6.52
N GLU A 52 9.92 -12.13 5.45
CA GLU A 52 9.12 -13.36 5.40
C GLU A 52 9.54 -14.36 6.49
N ARG A 53 10.84 -14.55 6.67
CA ARG A 53 11.42 -15.45 7.66
C ARG A 53 11.07 -15.02 9.08
N ASP A 54 11.12 -13.72 9.37
CA ASP A 54 10.78 -13.19 10.68
C ASP A 54 9.29 -13.30 10.98
N PHE A 55 8.43 -13.08 9.99
CA PHE A 55 6.99 -13.34 10.11
C PHE A 55 6.72 -14.80 10.43
N LYS A 56 7.42 -15.73 9.77
CA LYS A 56 7.29 -17.15 10.05
C LYS A 56 7.76 -17.51 11.46
N LYS A 57 8.91 -17.00 11.88
CA LYS A 57 9.49 -17.33 13.20
C LYS A 57 8.69 -16.74 14.36
N ARG A 58 8.21 -15.51 14.21
CA ARG A 58 7.66 -14.72 15.32
C ARG A 58 6.15 -14.82 15.43
N LEU A 59 5.46 -14.92 14.30
CA LEU A 59 4.00 -14.92 14.23
C LEU A 59 3.44 -16.27 13.75
N ASN A 60 4.29 -17.22 13.35
CA ASN A 60 3.89 -18.45 12.67
C ASN A 60 3.07 -18.21 11.38
N VAL A 61 3.30 -17.07 10.72
CA VAL A 61 2.63 -16.68 9.47
C VAL A 61 3.53 -17.01 8.29
N ILE A 62 2.99 -17.68 7.27
CA ILE A 62 3.68 -17.84 5.99
C ILE A 62 3.34 -16.59 5.16
N LEU A 63 4.26 -15.64 5.14
CA LEU A 63 4.14 -14.41 4.35
C LEU A 63 4.76 -14.64 2.97
N VAL A 64 4.09 -14.15 1.93
CA VAL A 64 4.65 -13.94 0.59
C VAL A 64 4.66 -12.44 0.34
N ALA A 65 5.84 -11.84 0.30
CA ALA A 65 6.00 -10.42 0.05
C ALA A 65 6.44 -10.19 -1.40
N HIS A 66 5.66 -9.44 -2.17
CA HIS A 66 6.11 -8.97 -3.47
C HIS A 66 6.91 -7.68 -3.32
N MET A 67 7.87 -7.50 -4.22
CA MET A 67 8.63 -6.25 -4.32
C MET A 67 7.87 -5.26 -5.19
N ASP A 68 7.64 -4.05 -4.68
CA ASP A 68 7.10 -2.92 -5.42
C ASP A 68 8.15 -1.78 -5.50
N PRO A 69 8.93 -1.67 -6.60
CA PRO A 69 10.02 -0.69 -6.68
C PRO A 69 9.53 0.73 -6.95
N ILE A 70 9.95 1.68 -6.10
CA ILE A 70 9.67 3.11 -6.23
C ILE A 70 10.96 3.88 -6.57
N ASP A 71 10.92 4.72 -7.61
CA ASP A 71 12.05 5.58 -7.99
C ASP A 71 12.15 6.82 -7.10
N LEU A 72 13.06 6.77 -6.12
CA LEU A 72 13.34 7.88 -5.21
C LEU A 72 14.22 8.98 -5.82
N THR A 73 14.84 8.77 -6.98
CA THR A 73 15.77 9.75 -7.56
C THR A 73 15.03 10.84 -8.33
N ASN A 74 13.84 10.52 -8.85
CA ASN A 74 13.01 11.48 -9.54
C ASN A 74 12.24 12.37 -8.55
N ARG A 75 12.84 13.50 -8.18
CA ARG A 75 12.23 14.48 -7.26
C ARG A 75 10.87 15.01 -7.73
N HIS A 76 10.60 15.01 -9.04
CA HIS A 76 9.31 15.43 -9.56
C HIS A 76 8.24 14.37 -9.29
N TYR A 77 8.54 13.10 -9.59
CA TYR A 77 7.61 11.99 -9.34
C TYR A 77 7.35 11.79 -7.84
N ASN A 78 8.37 11.92 -6.99
CA ASN A 78 8.18 11.87 -5.54
C ASN A 78 7.26 12.98 -5.01
N LYS A 79 7.35 14.19 -5.58
CA LYS A 79 6.44 15.29 -5.19
C LYS A 79 5.00 14.98 -5.57
N ILE A 80 4.79 14.39 -6.76
CA ILE A 80 3.47 13.97 -7.21
C ILE A 80 2.95 12.86 -6.28
N HIS A 81 3.75 11.83 -6.02
CA HIS A 81 3.38 10.73 -5.15
C HIS A 81 2.99 11.21 -3.74
N GLN A 82 3.79 12.10 -3.14
CA GLN A 82 3.47 12.68 -1.84
C GLN A 82 2.19 13.53 -1.89
N ALA A 83 2.00 14.34 -2.94
CA ALA A 83 0.78 15.13 -3.09
C ALA A 83 -0.47 14.26 -3.23
N ILE A 84 -0.39 13.13 -3.94
CA ILE A 84 -1.48 12.15 -4.03
C ILE A 84 -1.81 11.61 -2.64
N LYS A 85 -0.81 11.14 -1.88
CA LYS A 85 -0.98 10.65 -0.50
C LYS A 85 -1.63 11.71 0.40
N ASP A 86 -1.16 12.96 0.33
CA ASP A 86 -1.68 14.07 1.13
C ASP A 86 -3.12 14.46 0.75
N ILE A 87 -3.41 14.55 -0.56
CA ILE A 87 -4.75 14.89 -1.08
C ILE A 87 -5.75 13.81 -0.69
N VAL A 88 -5.42 12.54 -0.88
CA VAL A 88 -6.31 11.42 -0.57
C VAL A 88 -6.58 11.33 0.93
N ALA A 89 -5.56 11.50 1.78
CA ALA A 89 -5.72 11.56 3.22
C ALA A 89 -6.61 12.74 3.68
N ALA A 90 -6.55 13.88 3.00
CA ALA A 90 -7.31 15.08 3.36
C ALA A 90 -8.84 14.94 3.17
N TYR A 91 -9.32 13.91 2.47
CA TYR A 91 -10.75 13.66 2.36
C TYR A 91 -11.39 13.15 3.66
N ASP A 92 -10.60 12.65 4.62
CA ASP A 92 -11.08 12.07 5.88
C ASP A 92 -12.13 10.96 5.65
N LEU A 93 -11.89 10.16 4.62
CA LEU A 93 -12.74 9.06 4.18
C LEU A 93 -12.07 7.69 4.35
N ASP A 94 -10.93 7.63 5.05
CA ASP A 94 -10.13 6.39 5.19
C ASP A 94 -9.75 5.79 3.83
N LEU A 95 -9.43 6.66 2.87
CA LEU A 95 -8.93 6.27 1.55
C LEU A 95 -7.43 5.99 1.63
N HIS A 96 -6.99 4.97 0.90
CA HIS A 96 -5.57 4.64 0.76
C HIS A 96 -5.18 4.60 -0.70
N THR A 97 -3.90 4.79 -1.00
CA THR A 97 -3.38 4.73 -2.37
C THR A 97 -2.23 3.75 -2.49
N HIS A 98 -2.19 3.01 -3.59
CA HIS A 98 -1.10 2.11 -3.96
C HIS A 98 -0.84 2.14 -5.47
N ASP A 99 0.15 1.36 -5.91
CA ASP A 99 0.51 1.16 -7.33
C ASP A 99 0.80 2.46 -8.08
N PHE A 100 1.63 3.33 -7.48
CA PHE A 100 2.00 4.61 -8.08
C PHE A 100 2.94 4.41 -9.27
N HIS A 101 2.49 4.81 -10.46
CA HIS A 101 3.27 4.78 -11.68
C HIS A 101 3.22 6.11 -12.43
N VAL A 102 4.34 6.49 -13.05
CA VAL A 102 4.40 7.63 -13.97
C VAL A 102 4.92 7.20 -15.32
N GLU A 103 4.11 7.42 -16.35
CA GLU A 103 4.46 7.19 -17.75
C GLU A 103 4.70 8.52 -18.46
N GLU A 104 5.85 8.64 -19.13
CA GLU A 104 6.10 9.73 -20.07
C GLU A 104 5.39 9.47 -21.41
N THR A 105 4.33 10.24 -21.68
CA THR A 105 3.58 10.13 -22.95
C THR A 105 3.94 11.24 -23.92
N ARG A 106 3.57 11.06 -25.19
CA ARG A 106 3.71 12.10 -26.24
C ARG A 106 2.96 13.41 -25.92
N THR A 107 2.01 13.37 -24.99
CA THR A 107 1.18 14.53 -24.59
C THR A 107 1.54 15.10 -23.22
N GLY A 108 2.60 14.59 -22.57
CA GLY A 108 2.98 14.92 -21.21
C GLY A 108 2.97 13.70 -20.30
N GLU A 109 3.04 13.94 -19.00
CA GLU A 109 3.09 12.89 -17.98
C GLU A 109 1.68 12.33 -17.71
N LEU A 110 1.58 11.00 -17.67
CA LEU A 110 0.42 10.28 -17.18
C LEU A 110 0.78 9.63 -15.85
N VAL A 111 0.02 9.97 -14.81
CA VAL A 111 0.14 9.35 -13.49
C VAL A 111 -0.99 8.34 -13.35
N GLN A 112 -0.61 7.12 -13.01
CA GLN A 112 -1.53 6.01 -12.75
C GLN A 112 -1.38 5.62 -11.29
N PHE A 113 -2.49 5.42 -10.60
CA PHE A 113 -2.50 4.96 -9.22
C PHE A 113 -3.89 4.44 -8.85
N ASP A 114 -3.91 3.62 -7.80
CA ASP A 114 -5.12 3.02 -7.28
C ASP A 114 -5.55 3.75 -6.01
N VAL A 115 -6.87 3.89 -5.83
CA VAL A 115 -7.49 4.41 -4.62
C VAL A 115 -8.36 3.32 -4.03
N VAL A 116 -7.99 2.86 -2.84
CA VAL A 116 -8.80 1.95 -2.04
C VAL A 116 -9.96 2.72 -1.42
N VAL A 117 -11.17 2.25 -1.67
CA VAL A 117 -12.41 2.87 -1.20
C VAL A 117 -13.10 1.95 -0.19
N PRO A 118 -13.24 2.36 1.09
CA PRO A 118 -14.04 1.63 2.07
C PRO A 118 -15.50 1.40 1.61
N HIS A 119 -16.04 0.22 1.92
CA HIS A 119 -17.38 -0.23 1.50
C HIS A 119 -18.55 0.72 1.87
N ASN A 120 -18.37 1.60 2.86
CA ASN A 120 -19.42 2.47 3.38
C ASN A 120 -19.38 3.92 2.81
N ILE A 121 -18.59 4.17 1.77
CA ILE A 121 -18.54 5.48 1.15
C ILE A 121 -19.68 5.64 0.14
N GLY A 122 -20.60 6.56 0.43
CA GLY A 122 -21.70 6.91 -0.48
C GLY A 122 -21.32 7.85 -1.63
N ILE A 123 -20.03 8.09 -1.84
CA ILE A 123 -19.50 8.96 -2.90
C ILE A 123 -19.14 8.10 -4.11
N PRO A 124 -19.76 8.33 -5.27
CA PRO A 124 -19.41 7.63 -6.50
C PRO A 124 -17.95 7.87 -6.95
N ASP A 125 -17.34 6.87 -7.58
CA ASP A 125 -15.96 6.94 -8.09
C ASP A 125 -15.74 8.08 -9.07
N ASP A 126 -16.71 8.37 -9.95
CA ASP A 126 -16.61 9.48 -10.88
C ASP A 126 -16.55 10.84 -10.15
N VAL A 127 -17.18 10.94 -8.99
CA VAL A 127 -17.12 12.12 -8.13
C VAL A 127 -15.76 12.19 -7.43
N LEU A 128 -15.26 11.08 -6.86
CA LEU A 128 -13.92 11.04 -6.24
C LEU A 128 -12.83 11.37 -7.27
N ASN A 129 -12.88 10.74 -8.44
CA ASN A 129 -11.95 10.96 -9.55
C ASN A 129 -11.88 12.45 -9.92
N ARG A 130 -13.04 13.09 -10.16
CA ARG A 130 -13.08 14.52 -10.49
C ARG A 130 -12.49 15.39 -9.38
N ARG A 131 -12.76 15.07 -8.12
CA ARG A 131 -12.29 15.88 -6.98
C ARG A 131 -10.77 15.73 -6.78
N ILE A 132 -10.26 14.50 -6.78
CA ILE A 132 -8.83 14.21 -6.65
C ILE A 132 -8.06 14.81 -7.82
N THR A 133 -8.53 14.62 -9.06
CA THR A 133 -7.91 15.19 -10.27
C THR A 133 -7.85 16.70 -10.20
N ARG A 134 -8.96 17.37 -9.85
CA ARG A 134 -9.01 18.82 -9.69
C ARG A 134 -8.05 19.32 -8.60
N ASP A 135 -7.90 18.58 -7.51
CA ASP A 135 -7.01 18.99 -6.43
C ASP A 135 -5.53 18.81 -6.81
N LEU A 136 -5.18 17.75 -7.56
CA LEU A 136 -3.85 17.57 -8.16
C LEU A 136 -3.53 18.64 -9.21
N GLU A 137 -4.50 19.03 -10.03
CA GLU A 137 -4.34 20.07 -11.06
C GLU A 137 -3.94 21.44 -10.49
N LYS A 138 -4.24 21.72 -9.20
CA LYS A 138 -3.84 22.98 -8.54
C LYS A 138 -2.32 23.10 -8.44
N ASP A 139 -1.65 21.99 -8.13
CA ASP A 139 -0.20 21.93 -7.96
C ASP A 139 0.51 21.47 -9.23
N PHE A 140 -0.18 20.69 -10.08
CA PHE A 140 0.35 20.11 -11.31
C PHE A 140 -0.61 20.30 -12.52
N PRO A 141 -0.71 21.51 -13.11
CA PRO A 141 -1.75 21.85 -14.10
C PRO A 141 -1.70 21.10 -15.44
N LYS A 142 -0.62 20.37 -15.73
CA LYS A 142 -0.45 19.59 -16.97
C LYS A 142 -0.46 18.08 -16.73
N LEU A 143 -0.64 17.68 -15.48
CA LEU A 143 -0.63 16.28 -15.10
C LEU A 143 -1.92 15.63 -15.56
N ARG A 144 -1.80 14.50 -16.26
CA ARG A 144 -2.94 13.64 -16.52
C ARG A 144 -2.99 12.54 -15.48
N THR A 145 -4.19 12.15 -15.08
CA THR A 145 -4.41 11.11 -14.08
C THR A 145 -5.27 9.99 -14.67
N GLU A 146 -4.89 8.76 -14.36
CA GLU A 146 -5.73 7.58 -14.50
C GLU A 146 -5.82 6.97 -13.11
N ILE A 147 -7.04 6.94 -12.56
CA ILE A 147 -7.28 6.53 -11.18
C ILE A 147 -8.20 5.31 -11.22
N ASN A 148 -7.70 4.16 -10.76
CA ASN A 148 -8.51 2.98 -10.52
C ASN A 148 -9.07 3.04 -9.09
N PHE A 149 -10.31 2.59 -8.90
CA PHE A 149 -10.97 2.60 -7.59
C PHE A 149 -11.26 1.17 -7.15
N ASP A 150 -10.58 0.76 -6.09
CA ASP A 150 -10.62 -0.58 -5.56
C ASP A 150 -11.58 -0.66 -4.37
N HIS A 151 -12.76 -1.24 -4.63
CA HIS A 151 -13.82 -1.48 -3.62
C HIS A 151 -13.74 -2.87 -3.00
N ASN A 152 -12.84 -3.72 -3.48
CA ASN A 152 -12.70 -5.12 -3.03
C ASN A 152 -11.59 -5.29 -1.99
N TYR A 153 -11.09 -4.19 -1.42
CA TYR A 153 -10.04 -4.25 -0.41
C TYR A 153 -10.60 -4.80 0.90
N ILE A 154 -10.43 -6.10 1.11
CA ILE A 154 -10.65 -6.77 2.40
C ILE A 154 -9.39 -6.51 3.24
N GLY A 155 -9.21 -5.26 3.64
CA GLY A 155 -8.17 -4.81 4.57
C GLY A 155 -8.55 -4.93 6.04
N GLU A 156 -9.71 -5.53 6.34
CA GLU A 156 -10.09 -5.75 7.73
C GLU A 156 -9.18 -6.81 8.34
N ASP A 157 -8.33 -6.38 9.28
CA ASP A 157 -7.75 -7.25 10.28
C ASP A 157 -8.89 -7.89 11.09
N GLN A 158 -9.42 -9.01 10.61
CA GLN A 158 -10.39 -9.86 11.29
C GLN A 158 -9.73 -10.66 12.42
N SER A 159 -8.53 -10.28 12.89
CA SER A 159 -7.92 -10.84 14.08
C SER A 159 -8.73 -10.44 15.31
N THR A 160 -9.78 -11.21 15.59
CA THR A 160 -10.33 -11.35 16.94
C THR A 160 -9.29 -12.08 17.80
N PHE A 161 -8.18 -11.40 18.14
CA PHE A 161 -7.38 -11.78 19.30
C PHE A 161 -8.20 -11.44 20.54
N THR A 162 -9.07 -12.37 20.94
CA THR A 162 -9.53 -12.41 22.32
C THR A 162 -8.35 -12.88 23.16
N ASP A 163 -7.74 -11.93 23.84
CA ASP A 163 -6.77 -12.18 24.90
C ASP A 163 -7.50 -12.90 26.05
N ALA A 164 -7.59 -14.23 25.95
CA ALA A 164 -8.24 -15.07 26.94
C ALA A 164 -7.36 -16.29 27.23
N ALA A 165 -6.25 -16.07 27.93
CA ALA A 165 -5.78 -16.95 29.00
C ALA A 165 -4.56 -16.36 29.74
N SER A 166 -4.77 -15.23 30.41
CA SER A 166 -4.07 -14.96 31.66
C SER A 166 -5.10 -15.08 32.77
N LYS A 167 -5.25 -16.30 33.33
CA LYS A 167 -5.69 -16.56 34.73
C LYS A 167 -5.94 -18.06 34.99
N HIS A 168 -5.24 -18.53 36.01
CA HIS A 168 -5.58 -19.57 36.98
C HIS A 168 -5.04 -21.01 36.84
N HIS A 169 -4.17 -21.28 37.83
CA HIS A 169 -3.69 -22.52 38.44
C HIS A 169 -2.58 -23.30 37.74
#